data_AF-A0A1B1I3F2-F1
#
_entry.id   AF-A0A1B1I3F2-F1
#
_cell.length_a   1.000
_cell.length_b   1.000
_cell.length_c   1.000
_cell.angle_alpha   90.00
_cell.angle_beta   90.00
_cell.angle_gamma   90.00
#
_symmetry.space_group_name_H-M   'P 1'
#
loop_
_entity.id
_entity.type
_entity.pdbx_description
1 polymer ?
#
loop_
_entity_poly.entity_id
_entity_poly.type
_entity_poly.pdbx_seq_one_letter_code
_entity_poly.pdbx_strand_id
1 'polypeptide(L)'
;MAELLHIYMNNPTEGGKDGTEVSSGTELAPISVLLDAGKGEQKAVKCAVRCESGFHIDGTLMIKFVGDHADKWKVAMDHNYTTDTVLTAADWKDEIALSGVGTVNVIFWVKAMSSSDEQPQSDVSVDLQAEGLLVSD
;
A
#
# COMPACT_ATOMS: atom_id res chain seq x y z
N MET A 1 -0.75 -19.55 -9.94
CA MET A 1 -1.64 -18.68 -10.74
C MET A 1 -0.81 -17.47 -11.12
N ALA A 2 -0.95 -16.96 -12.35
CA ALA A 2 -0.15 -15.82 -12.80
C ALA A 2 -0.35 -14.61 -11.88
N GLU A 3 0.72 -13.85 -11.66
CA GLU A 3 0.80 -12.70 -10.77
C GLU A 3 0.21 -11.50 -11.52
N LEU A 4 -1.08 -11.21 -11.33
CA LEU A 4 -1.76 -10.25 -12.20
C LEU A 4 -1.85 -8.84 -11.59
N LEU A 5 -1.48 -8.67 -10.32
CA LEU A 5 -1.48 -7.40 -9.59
C LEU A 5 -0.22 -7.29 -8.72
N HIS A 6 0.50 -6.18 -8.88
CA HIS A 6 1.81 -5.95 -8.28
C HIS A 6 1.83 -4.63 -7.52
N ILE A 7 2.50 -4.62 -6.37
CA ILE A 7 2.70 -3.42 -5.56
C ILE A 7 4.16 -2.98 -5.65
N TYR A 8 4.37 -1.68 -5.82
CA TYR A 8 5.69 -1.06 -5.95
C TYR A 8 5.88 -0.01 -4.86
N MET A 9 7.11 0.10 -4.36
CA MET A 9 7.56 1.14 -3.44
C MET A 9 8.74 1.90 -4.04
N ASN A 10 9.41 2.72 -3.22
CA ASN A 10 10.59 3.50 -3.61
C ASN A 10 10.25 4.64 -4.61
N ASN A 11 9.34 5.51 -4.19
CA ASN A 11 8.90 6.71 -4.92
C ASN A 11 8.37 6.45 -6.34
N PRO A 12 7.36 5.59 -6.51
CA PRO A 12 6.72 5.41 -7.81
C PRO A 12 6.04 6.72 -8.29
N THR A 13 6.08 6.91 -9.61
CA THR A 13 5.45 8.01 -10.34
C THR A 13 4.07 7.57 -10.83
N GLU A 14 3.05 8.41 -10.62
CA GLU A 14 1.69 8.16 -11.10
C GLU A 14 1.67 8.03 -12.63
N GLY A 15 0.95 7.03 -13.15
CA GLY A 15 0.88 6.74 -14.58
C GLY A 15 2.19 6.16 -15.17
N GLY A 16 3.24 6.08 -14.37
CA GLY A 16 4.53 5.51 -14.73
C GLY A 16 4.56 3.99 -14.63
N LYS A 17 5.77 3.44 -14.83
CA LYS A 17 6.09 2.03 -14.59
C LYS A 17 7.33 1.84 -13.69
N ASP A 18 7.79 2.92 -13.08
CA ASP A 18 8.89 2.96 -12.11
C ASP A 18 8.45 2.50 -10.71
N GLY A 19 9.43 2.22 -9.85
CA GLY A 19 9.22 1.66 -8.51
C GLY A 19 9.89 0.30 -8.35
N THR A 20 10.21 -0.05 -7.11
CA THR A 20 10.75 -1.36 -6.75
C THR A 20 9.59 -2.24 -6.31
N GLU A 21 9.40 -3.37 -6.99
CA GLU A 21 8.35 -4.30 -6.64
C GLU A 21 8.54 -4.82 -5.22
N VAL A 22 7.47 -4.79 -4.45
CA VAL A 22 7.43 -5.25 -3.06
C VAL A 22 6.50 -6.44 -2.85
N SER A 23 5.59 -6.71 -3.78
CA SER A 23 4.68 -7.85 -3.67
C SER A 23 4.29 -8.40 -5.04
N SER A 24 4.43 -9.72 -5.19
CA SER A 24 4.02 -10.53 -6.35
C SER A 24 3.13 -11.73 -5.92
N GLY A 25 2.07 -11.45 -5.15
CA GLY A 25 0.79 -12.18 -5.26
C GLY A 25 0.74 -13.71 -5.01
N THR A 26 1.23 -14.21 -3.88
CA THR A 26 0.90 -15.59 -3.41
C THR A 26 0.26 -15.65 -2.01
N GLU A 27 -0.61 -14.69 -1.68
CA GLU A 27 -1.35 -14.68 -0.41
C GLU A 27 -0.51 -14.51 0.87
N LEU A 28 0.81 -14.32 0.81
CA LEU A 28 1.64 -14.10 2.00
C LEU A 28 2.90 -13.28 1.68
N ALA A 29 2.80 -11.96 1.81
CA ALA A 29 3.95 -11.13 2.19
C ALA A 29 3.43 -9.77 2.68
N PRO A 30 3.43 -9.54 4.01
CA PRO A 30 3.15 -8.25 4.64
C PRO A 30 3.90 -7.13 3.94
N ILE A 31 3.28 -5.95 3.77
CA ILE A 31 4.08 -4.74 3.57
C ILE A 31 4.89 -4.54 4.85
N SER A 32 6.17 -4.92 4.83
CA SER A 32 7.04 -4.75 5.99
C SER A 32 7.65 -3.36 5.98
N VAL A 33 7.22 -2.50 6.89
CA VAL A 33 7.87 -1.21 7.15
C VAL A 33 8.61 -1.30 8.47
N LEU A 34 9.91 -1.02 8.45
CA LEU A 34 10.72 -0.84 9.65
C LEU A 34 10.33 0.50 10.32
N LEU A 35 9.77 0.40 11.52
CA LEU A 35 9.45 1.52 12.42
C LEU A 35 10.34 1.45 13.67
N ASP A 36 10.82 2.61 14.13
CA ASP A 36 11.49 2.72 15.43
C ASP A 36 10.44 2.92 16.54
N ALA A 37 9.97 1.80 17.10
CA ALA A 37 8.90 1.78 18.10
C ALA A 37 9.25 2.54 19.39
N GLY A 38 10.54 2.62 19.74
CA GLY A 38 11.01 3.31 20.94
C GLY A 38 10.81 4.83 20.93
N LYS A 39 10.33 5.41 19.82
CA LYS A 39 10.05 6.84 19.67
C LYS A 39 8.59 7.16 19.33
N GLY A 40 7.70 6.16 19.25
CA GLY A 40 6.33 6.36 18.78
C GLY A 40 6.28 6.95 17.37
N GLU A 41 7.21 6.52 16.50
CA GLU A 41 7.35 7.06 15.16
C GLU A 41 6.19 6.64 14.26
N GLN A 42 5.71 7.59 13.44
CA GLN A 42 4.80 7.33 12.34
C GLN A 42 5.57 7.47 11.05
N LYS A 43 5.46 6.48 10.17
CA LYS A 43 6.14 6.51 8.88
C LYS A 43 5.13 6.30 7.77
N ALA A 44 5.05 7.28 6.89
CA ALA A 44 4.30 7.15 5.65
C ALA A 44 5.20 6.58 4.56
N VAL A 45 4.65 5.67 3.78
CA VAL A 45 5.32 5.01 2.64
C VAL A 45 4.44 5.22 1.41
N LYS A 46 5.08 5.71 0.35
CA LYS A 46 4.45 5.85 -0.97
C LYS A 46 4.47 4.49 -1.66
N CYS A 47 3.28 4.00 -2.01
CA CYS A 47 3.09 2.75 -2.71
C CYS A 47 2.39 3.00 -4.05
N ALA A 48 2.58 2.09 -4.99
CA ALA A 48 1.83 2.05 -6.23
C ALA A 48 1.30 0.64 -6.47
N VAL A 49 0.12 0.54 -7.07
CA VAL A 49 -0.46 -0.72 -7.54
C VAL A 49 -0.65 -0.65 -9.04
N ARG A 50 -0.34 -1.75 -9.74
CA ARG A 50 -0.65 -1.92 -11.15
C ARG A 50 -0.85 -3.39 -11.50
N CYS A 51 -1.59 -3.63 -12.57
CA CYS A 51 -1.81 -4.94 -13.14
C CYS A 51 -0.73 -5.30 -14.18
N GLU A 52 -0.57 -6.59 -14.42
CA GLU A 52 0.24 -7.10 -15.54
C GLU A 52 -0.36 -6.64 -16.89
N SER A 53 0.48 -6.58 -17.92
CA SER A 53 0.04 -6.22 -19.26
C SER A 53 -1.00 -7.20 -19.80
N GLY A 54 -2.11 -6.66 -20.31
CA GLY A 54 -3.28 -7.46 -20.73
C GLY A 54 -4.36 -7.61 -19.66
N PHE A 55 -4.18 -7.00 -18.47
CA PHE A 55 -5.17 -7.03 -17.39
C PHE A 55 -5.45 -5.64 -16.82
N HIS A 56 -6.66 -5.47 -16.30
CA HIS A 56 -7.09 -4.27 -15.59
C HIS A 56 -8.12 -4.63 -14.52
N ILE A 57 -8.32 -3.74 -13.55
CA ILE A 57 -9.43 -3.83 -12.60
C ILE A 57 -10.66 -3.18 -13.24
N ASP A 58 -11.72 -3.95 -13.39
CA ASP A 58 -13.03 -3.44 -13.76
C ASP A 58 -13.73 -2.87 -12.52
N GLY A 59 -13.93 -1.55 -12.52
CA GLY A 59 -14.51 -0.82 -11.41
C GLY A 59 -13.47 -0.34 -10.38
N THR A 60 -13.58 -0.82 -9.15
CA THR A 60 -12.85 -0.31 -7.99
C THR A 60 -12.01 -1.41 -7.34
N LEU A 61 -10.76 -1.08 -7.01
CA LEU A 61 -9.86 -1.88 -6.20
C LEU A 61 -9.92 -1.38 -4.75
N MET A 62 -10.41 -2.21 -3.85
CA MET A 62 -10.40 -1.94 -2.42
C MET A 62 -9.04 -2.31 -1.84
N ILE A 63 -8.41 -1.38 -1.14
CA ILE A 63 -7.15 -1.57 -0.42
C ILE A 63 -7.44 -1.47 1.08
N LYS A 64 -7.09 -2.51 1.84
CA LYS A 64 -7.28 -2.56 3.29
C LYS A 64 -6.19 -3.38 3.97
N PHE A 65 -6.00 -3.19 5.27
CA PHE A 65 -5.09 -4.02 6.06
C PHE A 65 -5.83 -5.12 6.79
N VAL A 66 -5.24 -6.31 6.86
CA VAL A 66 -5.79 -7.47 7.57
C VAL A 66 -4.68 -8.09 8.41
N GLY A 67 -4.98 -8.40 9.67
CA GLY A 67 -4.01 -8.95 10.62
C GLY A 67 -4.23 -8.43 12.04
N ASP A 68 -3.47 -8.96 12.99
CA ASP A 68 -3.62 -8.64 14.43
C ASP A 68 -3.28 -7.18 14.77
N HIS A 69 -2.47 -6.50 13.95
CA HIS A 69 -2.14 -5.08 14.12
C HIS A 69 -2.67 -4.18 13.00
N ALA A 70 -3.69 -4.62 12.25
CA ALA A 70 -4.24 -3.82 11.14
C ALA A 70 -4.75 -2.44 11.62
N ASP A 71 -5.17 -2.31 12.88
CA ASP A 71 -5.58 -1.05 13.52
C ASP A 71 -4.46 0.00 13.59
N LYS A 72 -3.20 -0.44 13.61
CA LYS A 72 -1.99 0.40 13.61
C LYS A 72 -1.57 0.86 12.21
N TRP A 73 -2.24 0.35 11.19
CA TRP A 73 -1.99 0.71 9.81
C TRP A 73 -3.16 1.51 9.26
N LYS A 74 -2.84 2.54 8.47
CA LYS A 74 -3.84 3.32 7.75
C LYS A 74 -3.40 3.51 6.32
N VAL A 75 -4.36 3.64 5.44
CA VAL A 75 -4.17 3.89 4.02
C VAL A 75 -4.84 5.21 3.64
N ALA A 76 -4.25 5.93 2.70
CA ALA A 76 -4.78 7.17 2.16
C ALA A 76 -4.59 7.21 0.64
N MET A 77 -5.53 7.86 -0.05
CA MET A 77 -5.39 8.14 -1.49
C MET A 77 -4.32 9.21 -1.71
N ASP A 78 -3.53 9.06 -2.78
CA ASP A 78 -2.61 10.12 -3.17
C ASP A 78 -3.37 11.34 -3.71
N HIS A 79 -3.00 12.52 -3.23
CA HIS A 79 -3.48 13.81 -3.74
C HIS A 79 -2.28 14.72 -4.02
N ASN A 80 -1.26 14.17 -4.70
CA ASN A 80 0.05 14.79 -4.92
C ASN A 80 0.76 15.13 -3.59
N TYR A 81 0.65 14.25 -2.61
CA TYR A 81 1.35 14.44 -1.35
C TYR A 81 2.85 14.15 -1.49
N THR A 82 3.64 14.72 -0.60
CA THR A 82 5.06 14.38 -0.38
C THR A 82 5.22 13.62 0.93
N THR A 83 6.35 12.95 1.11
CA THR A 83 6.69 12.28 2.39
C THR A 83 6.58 13.20 3.60
N ASP A 84 6.84 14.50 3.42
CA ASP A 84 6.78 15.52 4.48
C ASP A 84 5.37 16.01 4.78
N THR A 85 4.45 15.94 3.81
CA THR A 85 3.11 16.53 3.91
C THR A 85 2.02 15.48 4.13
N VAL A 86 2.21 14.26 3.63
CA VAL A 86 1.21 13.20 3.67
C VAL A 86 0.78 12.87 5.10
N LEU A 87 1.70 12.86 6.06
CA LEU A 87 1.38 12.49 7.45
C LEU A 87 0.34 13.44 8.08
N THR A 88 0.37 14.72 7.73
CA THR A 88 -0.50 15.75 8.31
C THR A 88 -1.68 16.13 7.42
N ALA A 89 -1.55 15.98 6.11
CA ALA A 89 -2.56 16.41 5.13
C ALA A 89 -3.41 15.27 4.55
N ALA A 90 -2.94 14.02 4.61
CA ALA A 90 -3.66 12.90 4.04
C ALA A 90 -4.83 12.46 4.91
N ASP A 91 -5.93 12.10 4.25
CA ASP A 91 -7.11 11.53 4.88
C ASP A 91 -6.90 10.03 5.11
N TRP A 92 -6.36 9.71 6.29
CA TRP A 92 -6.01 8.35 6.68
C TRP A 92 -7.24 7.53 7.08
N LYS A 93 -7.47 6.42 6.38
CA LYS A 93 -8.60 5.50 6.58
C LYS A 93 -8.10 4.08 6.82
N ASP A 94 -9.00 3.22 7.29
CA ASP A 94 -8.78 1.77 7.38
C ASP A 94 -8.78 1.10 5.99
N GLU A 95 -9.54 1.67 5.05
CA GLU A 95 -9.63 1.21 3.68
C GLU A 95 -9.81 2.37 2.69
N ILE A 96 -9.36 2.17 1.45
CA ILE A 96 -9.61 3.07 0.32
C ILE A 96 -10.07 2.31 -0.91
N ALA A 97 -10.72 3.04 -1.80
CA ALA A 97 -11.23 2.57 -3.09
C ALA A 97 -10.44 3.23 -4.22
N LEU A 98 -9.51 2.50 -4.84
CA LEU A 98 -8.77 2.96 -6.02
C LEU A 98 -9.54 2.65 -7.31
N SER A 99 -9.47 3.54 -8.29
CA SER A 99 -10.08 3.34 -9.60
C SER A 99 -9.03 3.47 -10.71
N GLY A 100 -9.28 2.85 -11.86
CA GLY A 100 -8.39 2.96 -13.02
C GLY A 100 -7.08 2.18 -12.86
N VAL A 101 -7.08 1.12 -12.04
CA VAL A 101 -5.91 0.24 -11.88
C VAL A 101 -5.78 -0.63 -13.12
N GLY A 102 -4.75 -0.37 -13.91
CA GLY A 102 -4.42 -1.10 -15.12
C GLY A 102 -2.92 -1.31 -15.21
N THR A 103 -2.34 -1.19 -16.40
CA THR A 103 -0.91 -1.47 -16.61
C THR A 103 0.06 -0.37 -16.13
N VAL A 104 -0.47 0.68 -15.50
CA VAL A 104 0.27 1.85 -15.03
C VAL A 104 0.10 2.03 -13.52
N ASN A 105 1.07 2.69 -12.90
CA ASN A 105 1.10 2.93 -11.46
C ASN A 105 -0.08 3.79 -10.99
N VAL A 106 -0.93 3.23 -10.13
CA VAL A 106 -1.90 3.97 -9.32
C VAL A 106 -1.33 4.16 -7.93
N ILE A 107 -1.17 5.41 -7.51
CA ILE A 107 -0.46 5.75 -6.26
C ILE A 107 -1.42 5.75 -5.07
N PHE A 108 -0.94 5.21 -3.96
CA PHE A 108 -1.57 5.33 -2.65
C PHE A 108 -0.51 5.44 -1.56
N TRP A 109 -0.93 5.89 -0.38
CA TRP A 109 -0.06 6.03 0.78
C TRP A 109 -0.49 5.09 1.87
N VAL A 110 0.49 4.47 2.52
CA VAL A 110 0.27 3.73 3.76
C VAL A 110 1.04 4.39 4.87
N LYS A 111 0.48 4.43 6.08
CA LYS A 111 1.24 4.73 7.28
C LYS A 111 1.17 3.57 8.24
N ALA A 112 2.31 3.31 8.86
CA ALA A 112 2.41 2.47 10.02
C ALA A 112 2.61 3.37 11.24
N MET A 113 1.90 3.07 12.33
CA MET A 113 1.97 3.79 13.59
C MET A 113 2.51 2.84 14.67
N SER A 114 3.58 3.22 15.36
CA SER A 114 4.04 2.45 16.52
C SER A 114 3.61 3.11 17.82
N SER A 115 3.34 2.30 18.84
CA SER A 115 3.20 2.78 20.21
C SER A 115 4.55 2.77 20.94
N SER A 116 4.75 3.67 21.90
CA SER A 116 6.00 3.85 22.66
C SER A 116 6.31 2.69 23.63
N ASP A 117 5.36 1.78 23.82
CA ASP A 117 5.45 0.65 24.75
C ASP A 117 5.88 -0.67 24.06
N GLU A 118 6.22 -0.61 22.76
CA GLU A 118 6.59 -1.79 21.96
C GLU A 118 8.09 -1.77 21.61
N GLN A 119 8.74 -2.94 21.64
CA GLN A 119 10.10 -3.06 21.12
C GLN A 119 10.11 -2.83 19.60
N PRO A 120 11.14 -2.20 19.04
CA PRO A 120 11.25 -2.00 17.59
C PRO A 120 11.28 -3.35 16.90
N GLN A 121 10.18 -3.69 16.24
CA GLN A 121 10.01 -4.93 15.52
C GLN A 121 9.45 -4.60 14.15
N SER A 122 10.00 -5.21 13.10
CA SER A 122 9.31 -5.25 11.81
C SER A 122 7.98 -5.95 12.02
N ASP A 123 6.90 -5.21 11.88
CA ASP A 123 5.58 -5.83 11.91
C ASP A 123 5.40 -6.65 10.63
N VAL A 124 5.46 -7.97 10.78
CA VAL A 124 5.20 -8.96 9.72
C VAL A 124 3.84 -9.64 9.96
N SER A 125 3.01 -9.11 10.85
CA SER A 125 1.70 -9.69 11.18
C SER A 125 0.53 -9.04 10.45
N VAL A 126 0.80 -8.03 9.62
CA VAL A 126 -0.22 -7.26 8.91
C VAL A 126 -0.02 -7.39 7.40
N ASP A 127 -1.00 -7.99 6.74
CA ASP A 127 -1.05 -8.10 5.29
C ASP A 127 -1.82 -6.92 4.68
N LEU A 128 -1.30 -6.38 3.56
CA LEU A 128 -2.07 -5.46 2.74
C LEU A 128 -2.90 -6.26 1.75
N GLN A 129 -4.22 -6.18 1.89
CA GLN A 129 -5.16 -6.84 1.01
C GLN A 129 -5.66 -5.88 -0.07
N ALA A 130 -5.58 -6.32 -1.32
CA ALA A 130 -6.11 -5.64 -2.49
C ALA A 130 -7.21 -6.49 -3.14
N GLU A 131 -8.46 -6.04 -3.09
CA GLU A 131 -9.62 -6.78 -3.59
C GLU A 131 -10.30 -6.01 -4.73
N GLY A 132 -10.37 -6.60 -5.91
CA GLY A 132 -11.00 -5.99 -7.07
C GLY A 132 -11.31 -7.02 -8.16
N LEU A 133 -12.25 -6.70 -9.04
CA LEU A 133 -12.59 -7.55 -10.17
C LEU A 133 -11.52 -7.39 -11.26
N LEU A 134 -10.64 -8.37 -11.37
CA LEU A 134 -9.64 -8.40 -12.43
C LEU A 134 -10.24 -8.93 -13.73
N VAL A 135 -10.05 -8.19 -14.81
CA VAL A 135 -10.51 -8.52 -16.16
C VAL A 135 -9.33 -8.50 -17.13
N SER A 136 -9.30 -9.45 -18.05
CA SER A 136 -8.37 -9.44 -19.17
C SER A 136 -8.91 -8.56 -20.30
N ASP A 137 -8.04 -7.78 -20.94
CA ASP A 137 -8.38 -7.00 -22.15
C ASP A 137 -8.77 -7.89 -23.34
#